data_AF-A0A1M6QUA2-F1
#
_entry.id   AF-A0A1M6QUA2-F1
#
_cell.length_a   1.000
_cell.length_b   1.000
_cell.length_c   1.000
_cell.angle_alpha   90.00
_cell.angle_beta   90.00
_cell.angle_gamma   90.00
#
_symmetry.space_group_name_H-M   'P 1'
#
loop_
_entity.id
_entity.type
_entity.pdbx_description
1 polymer ?
#
loop_
_entity_poly.entity_id
_entity_poly.type
_entity_poly.pdbx_seq_one_letter_code
_entity_poly.pdbx_strand_id
1 'polypeptide(L)'
;MPERAAPRLLTRAQLRCYLGGLDWSAVSQRIANGRIPGPLWGLAPTDPAARWDRRAVDRALDAASSIPASIEDDARSLDRALGLI
;
A
#
# COMPACT_ATOMS: atom_id res chain seq x y z
N MET A 1 24.06 10.37 3.97
CA MET A 1 23.91 9.09 3.24
C MET A 1 22.86 9.30 2.18
N PRO A 2 23.14 9.13 0.88
CA PRO A 2 22.09 9.30 -0.13
C PRO A 2 21.00 8.28 0.16
N GLU A 3 19.78 8.77 0.37
CA GLU A 3 18.59 7.95 0.53
C GLU A 3 18.48 7.02 -0.67
N ARG A 4 18.64 5.71 -0.46
CA ARG A 4 18.50 4.73 -1.52
C ARG A 4 17.01 4.66 -1.82
N ALA A 5 16.52 5.58 -2.66
CA ALA A 5 15.12 5.71 -3.02
C ALA A 5 14.62 4.33 -3.43
N ALA A 6 13.73 3.76 -2.62
CA ALA A 6 13.20 2.42 -2.87
C ALA A 6 12.66 2.39 -4.32
N PRO A 7 12.89 1.29 -5.07
CA PRO A 7 12.47 1.22 -6.46
C PRO A 7 10.98 1.54 -6.56
N ARG A 8 10.65 2.61 -7.30
CA ARG A 8 9.26 3.08 -7.48
C ARG A 8 8.40 2.03 -8.15
N LEU A 9 9.03 1.18 -8.97
CA LEU A 9 8.39 0.14 -9.76
C LEU A 9 8.67 -1.24 -9.14
N LEU A 10 7.61 -1.92 -8.76
CA LEU A 10 7.65 -3.28 -8.22
C LEU A 10 7.43 -4.28 -9.35
N THR A 11 8.25 -5.31 -9.41
CA THR A 11 7.97 -6.52 -10.19
C THR A 11 6.88 -7.35 -9.51
N ARG A 12 6.35 -8.36 -10.22
CA ARG A 12 5.38 -9.31 -9.66
C ARG A 12 5.87 -9.96 -8.36
N ALA A 13 7.13 -10.39 -8.31
CA ALA A 13 7.72 -11.02 -7.13
C ALA A 13 7.86 -10.01 -5.97
N GLN A 14 8.31 -8.80 -6.28
CA GLN A 14 8.45 -7.73 -5.28
C GLN A 14 7.09 -7.30 -4.71
N LEU A 15 6.06 -7.19 -5.55
CA LEU A 15 4.71 -6.87 -5.10
C LEU A 15 4.17 -7.91 -4.11
N ARG A 16 4.38 -9.21 -4.39
CA ARG A 16 3.99 -10.29 -3.46
C ARG A 16 4.69 -10.17 -2.13
N CYS A 17 6.02 -9.98 -2.14
CA CYS A 17 6.80 -9.76 -0.92
C CYS A 17 6.32 -8.51 -0.18
N TYR A 18 6.03 -7.44 -0.91
CA TYR A 18 5.56 -6.17 -0.35
C TYR A 18 4.23 -6.31 0.39
N LEU A 19 3.30 -7.10 -0.15
CA LEU A 19 1.98 -7.33 0.44
C LEU A 19 1.98 -8.37 1.58
N GLY A 20 3.15 -8.72 2.13
CA GLY A 20 3.27 -9.69 3.22
C GLY A 20 3.43 -11.14 2.75
N GLY A 21 3.95 -11.36 1.54
CA GLY A 21 4.23 -12.70 1.03
C GLY A 21 3.01 -13.45 0.45
N LEU A 22 1.95 -12.73 0.09
CA LEU A 22 0.72 -13.33 -0.45
C LEU A 22 0.96 -14.15 -1.72
N ASP A 23 0.12 -15.17 -1.91
CA ASP A 23 0.04 -15.90 -3.16
C ASP A 23 -0.48 -15.04 -4.31
N TRP A 24 -0.02 -15.36 -5.52
CA TRP A 24 -0.39 -14.59 -6.70
C TRP A 24 -1.90 -14.58 -6.97
N SER A 25 -2.61 -15.66 -6.63
CA SER A 25 -4.07 -15.71 -6.71
C SER A 25 -4.71 -14.65 -5.82
N ALA A 26 -4.25 -14.51 -4.57
CA ALA A 26 -4.74 -13.49 -3.64
C ALA A 26 -4.40 -12.07 -4.13
N VAL A 27 -3.21 -11.86 -4.69
CA VAL A 27 -2.84 -10.56 -5.29
C VAL A 27 -3.73 -10.25 -6.50
N SER A 28 -3.96 -11.22 -7.37
CA SER A 28 -4.83 -11.07 -8.55
C SER A 28 -6.28 -10.73 -8.15
N GLN A 29 -6.81 -11.36 -7.09
CA GLN A 29 -8.13 -11.02 -6.57
C GLN A 29 -8.18 -9.59 -6.02
N ARG A 30 -7.13 -9.14 -5.32
CA ARG A 30 -7.07 -7.75 -4.84
C ARG A 30 -7.03 -6.73 -5.98
N ILE A 31 -6.33 -7.06 -7.07
CA ILE A 31 -6.33 -6.23 -8.29
C ILE A 31 -7.71 -6.23 -8.94
N ALA A 32 -8.33 -7.40 -9.14
CA ALA A 32 -9.65 -7.52 -9.74
C ALA A 32 -10.75 -6.82 -8.93
N ASN A 33 -10.65 -6.86 -7.60
CA ASN A 33 -11.58 -6.20 -6.67
C ASN A 33 -11.26 -4.70 -6.48
N GLY A 34 -10.29 -4.15 -7.21
CA GLY A 34 -9.92 -2.73 -7.14
C GLY A 34 -9.25 -2.30 -5.83
N ARG A 35 -8.85 -3.24 -4.97
CA ARG A 35 -8.14 -2.94 -3.70
C ARG A 35 -6.70 -2.54 -3.91
N ILE A 36 -6.11 -2.94 -5.03
CA ILE A 36 -4.74 -2.62 -5.44
C ILE A 36 -4.79 -2.26 -6.93
N PRO A 37 -4.05 -1.25 -7.40
CA PRO A 37 -4.02 -0.91 -8.81
C PRO A 37 -3.48 -2.05 -9.67
N GLY A 38 -3.94 -2.11 -10.92
CA GLY A 38 -3.35 -2.94 -11.95
C GLY A 38 -1.92 -2.51 -12.31
N PRO A 39 -1.20 -3.33 -13.07
CA PRO A 39 0.13 -2.96 -13.56
C PRO A 39 0.07 -1.75 -14.49
N LEU A 40 1.19 -1.05 -14.57
CA LEU A 40 1.39 0.11 -15.43
C LEU A 40 1.40 -0.29 -16.91
N TRP A 41 1.28 0.73 -17.76
CA TRP A 41 1.35 0.63 -19.23
C TRP A 41 0.27 -0.24 -19.86
N GLY A 42 -0.85 -0.45 -19.17
CA GLY A 42 -1.98 -1.24 -19.68
C GLY A 42 -1.65 -2.73 -19.87
N LEU A 43 -0.56 -3.21 -19.25
CA LEU A 43 -0.14 -4.61 -19.37
C LEU A 43 -1.06 -5.54 -18.58
N ALA A 44 -1.05 -6.82 -18.92
CA ALA A 44 -1.72 -7.83 -18.12
C ALA A 44 -0.93 -8.12 -16.83
N PRO A 45 -1.57 -8.41 -15.68
CA PRO A 45 -0.87 -8.78 -14.43
C PRO A 45 0.03 -10.02 -14.56
N THR A 46 -0.25 -10.88 -15.55
CA THR A 46 0.53 -12.08 -15.89
C THR A 46 1.73 -11.80 -16.78
N ASP A 47 1.84 -10.61 -17.36
CA ASP A 47 2.93 -10.24 -18.26
C ASP A 47 4.26 -10.12 -17.47
N PRO A 48 5.37 -10.72 -17.93
CA PRO A 48 6.66 -10.59 -17.27
C PRO A 48 7.18 -9.13 -17.21
N ALA A 49 6.76 -8.28 -18.15
CA ALA A 49 7.06 -6.85 -18.17
C ALA A 49 6.12 -6.02 -17.26
N ALA A 50 5.09 -6.62 -16.67
CA ALA A 50 4.18 -5.93 -15.76
C ALA A 50 4.94 -5.34 -14.56
N ARG A 51 4.69 -4.05 -14.30
CA ARG A 51 5.26 -3.31 -13.17
C ARG A 51 4.16 -2.58 -12.42
N TRP A 52 4.28 -2.51 -11.10
CA TRP A 52 3.35 -1.78 -10.24
C TRP A 52 4.02 -0.57 -9.63
N ASP A 53 3.34 0.58 -9.64
CA ASP A 53 3.82 1.74 -8.92
C ASP A 53 3.58 1.56 -7.41
N ARG A 54 4.66 1.59 -6.63
CA ARG A 54 4.58 1.40 -5.18
C ARG A 54 3.69 2.44 -4.50
N ARG A 55 3.78 3.72 -4.88
CA ARG A 55 2.98 4.78 -4.26
C ARG A 55 1.49 4.63 -4.57
N ALA A 56 1.15 4.16 -5.77
CA ALA A 56 -0.23 3.84 -6.12
C ALA A 56 -0.75 2.66 -5.30
N VAL A 57 0.08 1.64 -5.07
CA VAL A 57 -0.26 0.51 -4.20
C VAL A 57 -0.45 0.98 -2.76
N ASP A 58 0.47 1.78 -2.21
CA ASP A 58 0.35 2.34 -0.86
C ASP A 58 -0.93 3.16 -0.70
N ARG A 59 -1.21 4.10 -1.62
CA ARG A 59 -2.45 4.89 -1.59
C ARG A 59 -3.70 4.03 -1.64
N ALA A 60 -3.70 2.94 -2.41
CA ALA A 60 -4.83 2.03 -2.48
C ALA A 60 -5.00 1.21 -1.19
N LEU A 61 -3.88 0.80 -0.56
CA LEU A 61 -3.90 0.15 0.74
C LEU A 61 -4.37 1.10 1.84
N ASP A 62 -3.92 2.35 1.85
CA ASP A 62 -4.35 3.39 2.80
C ASP A 62 -5.86 3.65 2.67
N ALA A 63 -6.35 3.82 1.44
CA ALA A 63 -7.77 3.99 1.17
C ALA A 63 -8.60 2.77 1.62
N ALA A 64 -8.11 1.56 1.35
CA ALA A 64 -8.76 0.32 1.77
C ALA A 64 -8.68 0.09 3.29
N SER A 65 -7.68 0.64 3.96
CA SER A 65 -7.47 0.43 5.39
C SER A 65 -8.38 1.31 6.24
N SER A 66 -8.86 2.46 5.74
CA SER A 66 -9.74 3.41 6.45
C SER A 66 -9.47 3.47 7.96
N ILE A 67 -8.20 3.52 8.34
CA ILE A 67 -7.81 4.05 9.65
C ILE A 67 -7.81 5.55 9.39
N PRO A 68 -8.79 6.32 9.91
CA PRO A 68 -8.75 7.76 9.75
C PRO A 68 -7.38 8.22 10.22
N ALA A 69 -6.71 9.02 9.41
CA ALA A 69 -5.40 9.60 9.69
C ALA A 69 -5.50 10.68 10.79
N SER A 70 -6.08 10.32 11.94
CA SER A 70 -6.27 11.12 13.14
C SER A 70 -5.59 10.45 14.32
N ILE A 71 -4.33 10.02 14.17
CA ILE A 71 -3.50 9.71 15.36
C ILE A 71 -3.08 11.02 16.07
N GLU A 72 -3.29 12.19 15.45
CA GLU A 72 -3.10 13.50 16.10
C GLU A 72 -4.29 13.95 16.98
N ASP A 73 -5.47 13.33 16.86
CA ASP A 73 -6.64 13.71 17.68
C ASP A 73 -6.72 12.92 19.01
N ASP A 74 -6.21 11.68 19.02
CA ASP A 74 -6.20 10.84 20.23
C ASP A 74 -5.24 11.35 21.31
N ALA A 75 -4.17 12.06 20.92
CA ALA A 75 -3.26 12.69 21.87
C ALA A 75 -3.95 13.78 22.71
N ARG A 76 -4.91 14.51 22.13
CA ARG A 76 -5.69 15.55 22.84
C ARG A 76 -6.75 14.95 23.76
N SER A 77 -7.29 13.79 23.42
CA SER A 77 -8.30 13.10 24.23
C SER A 77 -7.68 12.48 25.49
N LEU A 78 -6.45 11.93 25.37
CA LEU A 78 -5.68 11.42 26.51
C LEU A 78 -5.24 12.53 27.47
N ASP A 79 -4.82 13.69 26.94
CA ASP A 79 -4.39 14.85 27.74
C ASP A 79 -5.53 15.43 28.59
N ARG A 80 -6.76 15.46 28.05
CA ARG A 80 -7.98 15.81 28.81
C ARG A 80 -8.35 14.76 29.86
N ALA A 81 -8.19 13.47 29.57
CA ALA A 81 -8.52 12.40 30.51
C ALA A 81 -7.54 12.33 31.70
N LEU A 82 -6.30 12.78 31.50
CA LEU A 82 -5.25 12.83 32.51
C LEU A 82 -5.20 14.18 33.27
N GLY A 83 -6.03 15.16 32.91
CA GLY A 83 -6.16 16.42 33.64
C GLY A 83 -4.88 17.27 33.68
N LEU A 84 -4.10 17.27 32.60
CA LEU A 84 -2.83 18.01 32.50
C LEU A 84 -2.99 19.48 32.05
N ILE A 85 -4.21 20.02 32.10
CA ILE A 85 -4.56 21.43 31.87
C ILE A 85 -5.52 21.94 32.94
#